data_AF-A0A9P6Q4C5-F1
#
_entry.id   AF-A0A9P6Q4C5-F1
#
_cell.length_a   1.000
_cell.length_b   1.000
_cell.length_c   1.000
_cell.angle_alpha   90.00
_cell.angle_beta   90.00
_cell.angle_gamma   90.00
#
_symmetry.space_group_name_H-M   'P 1'
#
loop_
_entity.id
_entity.type
_entity.pdbx_description
1 polymer ?
#
loop_
_entity_poly.entity_id
_entity_poly.type
_entity_poly.pdbx_seq_one_letter_code
_entity_poly.pdbx_strand_id
1 'polypeptide(L)'
;MTAAYNRKVKPQKIQVGDMVLLFNNSLRGAAGTQLTRRWLGPCPVTRVGSLGAYEVWTGNTHYGTVDGVQKAELQPLRKAVDNLQESLTKLRRDGAKRRALAPVRKELQDKRRVLLPQEEKLRLLRCESYYWNKADIAAESASSLGDGGSSGGEKSSGCGKNNSGGKSSQDGGHGGGGASQKKITATWDQPTVEDHPQLLDISDLEKHAKKQEKHIVFDGTDHGICTMSETVALTRQEIGIHISRYQSATQIQSRDFSSSASAALASGSASTTPTTGVQNAQSLKLKRSYKMSARQVNKVSRMHKLAKHRERVLAQMSNAAAKRALDTTSRPENSLGTADSMEKISRAHMARSKVQDTLQAFESINRMLKMKRTQRLRTERTWAKLCAAERRYLQQHALDSLTVTTNASSFPTNGCNFGGSVPFQHVKECPSRRHVVQPILLIGDSGTGVGSRIKGHARRSGGKMRAQHIRYCTIGMMDEYRTSKTCVFCFHQVRLARHRRMVKGQEKLVNVNGDGRVR
;
A
#
# COMPACT_ATOMS: atom_id res chain seq x y z
N MET A 1 -7.18 21.50 -7.61
CA MET A 1 -7.42 20.83 -6.31
C MET A 1 -8.77 20.11 -6.31
N THR A 2 -8.79 18.81 -6.02
CA THR A 2 -10.03 18.04 -5.81
C THR A 2 -10.25 17.92 -4.31
N ALA A 3 -11.25 18.62 -3.78
CA ALA A 3 -11.72 18.36 -2.43
C ALA A 3 -12.24 16.90 -2.41
N ALA A 4 -11.51 16.02 -1.74
CA ALA A 4 -12.00 14.68 -1.44
C ALA A 4 -13.09 14.84 -0.37
N TYR A 5 -14.33 15.03 -0.82
CA TYR A 5 -15.48 15.17 0.07
C TYR A 5 -15.77 13.80 0.69
N ASN A 6 -15.39 13.63 1.95
CA ASN A 6 -15.71 12.44 2.71
C ASN A 6 -17.20 12.50 3.09
N ARG A 7 -18.05 11.71 2.41
CA ARG A 7 -19.52 11.68 2.60
C ARG A 7 -19.99 11.43 4.05
N LYS A 8 -19.08 11.06 4.97
CA LYS A 8 -19.38 10.76 6.37
C LYS A 8 -19.13 11.93 7.33
N VAL A 9 -18.52 13.03 6.89
CA VAL A 9 -18.37 14.24 7.71
C VAL A 9 -19.55 15.15 7.40
N LYS A 10 -20.41 15.42 8.40
CA LYS A 10 -21.48 16.42 8.22
C LYS A 10 -20.80 17.75 7.88
N PRO A 11 -21.21 18.45 6.80
CA PRO A 11 -20.65 19.74 6.46
C PRO A 11 -20.81 20.67 7.66
N GLN A 12 -19.69 21.08 8.25
CA GLN A 12 -19.72 22.08 9.31
C GLN A 12 -19.86 23.43 8.62
N LYS A 13 -20.87 24.22 8.99
CA LYS A 13 -21.01 25.60 8.50
C LYS A 13 -19.89 26.42 9.13
N ILE A 14 -18.94 26.85 8.30
CA ILE A 14 -17.84 27.72 8.69
C ILE A 14 -18.35 29.17 8.60
N GLN A 15 -18.11 29.97 9.63
CA GLN A 15 -18.47 31.39 9.70
C GLN A 15 -17.23 32.28 9.61
N VAL A 16 -17.43 33.56 9.31
CA VAL A 16 -16.36 34.57 9.39
C VAL A 16 -15.90 34.66 10.85
N GLY A 17 -14.59 34.62 11.08
CA GLY A 17 -13.96 34.57 12.40
C GLY A 17 -13.60 33.16 12.87
N ASP A 18 -14.11 32.10 12.24
CA ASP A 18 -13.72 30.73 12.58
C ASP A 18 -12.23 30.49 12.26
N MET A 19 -11.54 29.77 13.15
CA MET A 19 -10.15 29.37 12.94
C MET A 19 -10.09 28.05 12.20
N VAL A 20 -9.41 28.03 11.05
CA VAL A 20 -9.27 26.83 10.22
C VAL A 20 -7.81 26.47 9.98
N LEU A 21 -7.54 25.18 9.81
CA LEU A 21 -6.24 24.66 9.35
C LEU A 21 -6.32 24.34 7.86
N LEU A 22 -5.39 24.88 7.09
CA LEU A 22 -5.32 24.69 5.65
C LEU A 22 -4.40 23.52 5.32
N PHE A 23 -4.91 22.53 4.58
CA PHE A 23 -4.10 21.39 4.16
C PHE A 23 -3.30 21.70 2.89
N ASN A 24 -1.98 21.64 2.98
CA ASN A 24 -1.09 21.82 1.83
C ASN A 24 -1.05 20.54 0.97
N ASN A 25 -1.81 20.56 -0.13
CA ASN A 25 -1.94 19.43 -1.04
C ASN A 25 -0.65 19.06 -1.80
N SER A 26 0.34 19.97 -1.93
CA SER A 26 1.60 19.66 -2.59
C SER A 26 2.44 18.63 -1.81
N LEU A 27 2.23 18.57 -0.49
CA LEU A 27 2.92 17.67 0.42
C LEU A 27 2.23 16.31 0.60
N ARG A 28 1.16 16.04 -0.17
CA ARG A 28 0.37 14.80 -0.07
C ARG A 28 1.20 13.53 -0.32
N GLY A 29 2.28 13.64 -1.09
CA GLY A 29 3.20 12.52 -1.41
C GLY A 29 4.54 12.54 -0.65
N ALA A 30 4.83 13.55 0.17
CA ALA A 30 6.11 13.67 0.86
C ALA A 30 6.16 12.84 2.15
N ALA A 31 7.21 12.04 2.37
CA ALA A 31 7.39 11.23 3.58
C ALA A 31 8.39 11.88 4.56
N GLY A 32 8.20 11.69 5.87
CA GLY A 32 9.14 12.14 6.92
C GLY A 32 8.77 13.46 7.61
N THR A 33 9.77 14.21 8.10
CA THR A 33 9.68 15.43 8.92
C THR A 33 8.85 16.57 8.32
N GLN A 34 8.44 16.46 7.06
CA GLN A 34 7.54 17.38 6.37
C GLN A 34 6.05 17.22 6.76
N LEU A 35 5.69 16.23 7.58
CA LEU A 35 4.32 16.01 8.05
C LEU A 35 3.77 17.15 8.90
N THR A 36 4.60 17.79 9.73
CA THR A 36 4.22 18.95 10.55
C THR A 36 3.93 20.18 9.70
N ARG A 37 4.50 20.27 8.49
CA ARG A 37 4.29 21.37 7.54
C ARG A 37 3.08 21.18 6.61
N ARG A 38 2.35 20.06 6.74
CA ARG A 38 1.17 19.78 5.89
C ARG A 38 -0.06 20.61 6.25
N TRP A 39 -0.13 21.14 7.45
CA TRP A 39 -1.23 21.97 7.91
C TRP A 39 -0.68 23.37 8.16
N LEU A 40 -1.23 24.36 7.46
CA LEU A 40 -0.92 25.78 7.65
C LEU A 40 -2.02 26.39 8.52
N GLY A 41 -1.63 27.10 9.58
CA GLY A 41 -2.55 27.78 10.49
C GLY A 41 -2.26 27.52 11.97
N PRO A 42 -3.18 27.94 12.87
CA PRO A 42 -4.57 28.30 12.60
C PRO A 42 -4.74 29.66 11.89
N CYS A 43 -5.66 29.75 10.93
CA CYS A 43 -5.93 30.98 10.15
C CYS A 43 -7.40 31.40 10.34
N PRO A 44 -7.69 32.69 10.58
CA PRO A 44 -9.05 33.17 10.65
C PRO A 44 -9.69 33.24 9.26
N VAL A 45 -10.95 32.82 9.17
CA VAL A 45 -11.78 33.00 7.97
C VAL A 45 -12.24 34.45 7.91
N THR A 46 -11.83 35.19 6.88
CA THR A 46 -12.18 36.61 6.70
C THR A 46 -13.45 36.80 5.89
N ARG A 47 -13.78 35.85 4.99
CA ARG A 47 -14.99 35.91 4.16
C ARG A 47 -15.51 34.52 3.85
N VAL A 48 -16.83 34.34 3.88
CA VAL A 48 -17.51 33.11 3.45
C VAL A 48 -18.37 33.43 2.23
N GLY A 49 -18.09 32.78 1.10
CA GLY A 49 -18.85 32.90 -0.13
C GLY A 49 -20.12 32.04 -0.13
N SER A 50 -21.09 32.40 -0.96
CA SER A 50 -22.42 31.76 -1.05
C SER A 50 -22.40 30.26 -1.43
N LEU A 51 -21.28 29.76 -1.96
CA LEU A 51 -21.09 28.37 -2.37
C LEU A 51 -20.19 27.56 -1.42
N GLY A 52 -19.93 28.07 -0.21
CA GLY A 52 -19.06 27.41 0.77
C GLY A 52 -17.56 27.55 0.48
N ALA A 53 -17.19 28.45 -0.44
CA ALA A 53 -15.81 28.92 -0.55
C ALA A 53 -15.50 29.87 0.61
N TYR A 54 -14.27 29.86 1.12
CA TYR A 54 -13.85 30.71 2.21
C TYR A 54 -12.53 31.37 1.86
N GLU A 55 -12.39 32.62 2.31
CA GLU A 55 -11.16 33.40 2.29
C GLU A 55 -10.56 33.38 3.68
N VAL A 56 -9.25 33.20 3.75
CA VAL A 56 -8.49 33.03 5.00
C VAL A 56 -7.25 33.91 4.97
N TRP A 57 -6.94 34.52 6.11
CA TRP A 57 -5.81 35.44 6.25
C TRP A 57 -4.63 34.76 6.94
N THR A 58 -3.43 34.86 6.36
CA THR A 58 -2.21 34.24 6.92
C THR A 58 -1.10 35.27 7.18
N GLY A 59 -1.46 36.51 7.51
CA GLY A 59 -0.51 37.56 7.89
C GLY A 59 0.03 38.39 6.72
N ASN A 60 0.41 37.76 5.59
CA ASN A 60 1.02 38.46 4.44
C ASN A 60 0.47 38.03 3.06
N THR A 61 -0.53 37.15 2.99
CA THR A 61 -1.06 36.65 1.70
C THR A 61 -2.52 36.23 1.82
N HIS A 62 -3.35 36.64 0.86
CA HIS A 62 -4.73 36.16 0.73
C HIS A 62 -4.74 34.83 -0.02
N TYR A 63 -5.15 33.74 0.63
CA TYR A 63 -5.44 32.48 -0.07
C TYR A 63 -6.91 32.44 -0.45
N GLY A 64 -7.23 32.93 -1.65
CA GLY A 64 -8.50 32.67 -2.31
C GLY A 64 -8.45 31.31 -3.02
N THR A 65 -9.45 30.46 -2.83
CA THR A 65 -9.60 29.25 -3.67
C THR A 65 -10.04 29.67 -5.09
N VAL A 66 -9.08 30.06 -5.94
CA VAL A 66 -9.29 30.35 -7.39
C VAL A 66 -9.91 29.14 -8.10
N ASP A 67 -9.62 27.93 -7.61
CA ASP A 67 -10.16 26.66 -8.09
C ASP A 67 -11.68 26.52 -7.94
N GLY A 68 -12.31 27.22 -6.99
CA GLY A 68 -13.76 27.18 -6.79
C GLY A 68 -14.52 28.00 -7.84
N VAL A 69 -13.98 29.19 -8.16
CA VAL A 69 -14.63 30.16 -9.05
C VAL A 69 -14.58 29.69 -10.51
N GLN A 70 -13.42 29.26 -11.02
CA GLN A 70 -13.31 28.76 -12.40
C GLN A 70 -13.95 27.39 -12.61
N LYS A 71 -13.97 26.52 -11.59
CA LYS A 71 -14.72 25.25 -11.69
C LYS A 71 -16.23 25.49 -11.69
N ALA A 72 -16.73 26.46 -10.93
CA ALA A 72 -18.14 26.82 -10.96
C ALA A 72 -18.59 27.29 -12.34
N GLU A 73 -17.73 28.00 -13.08
CA GLU A 73 -18.02 28.48 -14.43
C GLU A 73 -18.08 27.34 -15.49
N LEU A 74 -17.24 26.30 -15.35
CA LEU A 74 -17.22 25.16 -16.28
C LEU A 74 -18.21 24.04 -15.93
N GLN A 75 -18.73 24.01 -14.70
CA GLN A 75 -19.66 22.97 -14.22
C GLN A 75 -20.96 22.91 -15.06
N PRO A 76 -21.64 24.02 -15.39
CA PRO A 76 -22.79 24.00 -16.28
C PRO A 76 -22.48 23.40 -17.65
N LEU A 77 -21.32 23.73 -18.23
CA LEU A 77 -20.91 23.24 -19.55
C LEU A 77 -20.60 21.74 -19.53
N ARG A 78 -19.93 21.25 -18.47
CA ARG A 78 -19.70 19.81 -18.26
C ARG A 78 -21.02 19.05 -18.14
N LYS A 79 -21.93 19.54 -17.29
CA LYS A 79 -23.25 18.93 -17.09
C LYS A 79 -24.07 18.91 -18.39
N ALA A 80 -23.97 19.97 -19.20
CA ALA A 80 -24.61 20.01 -20.51
C ALA A 80 -24.04 18.98 -21.49
N VAL A 81 -22.71 18.78 -21.52
CA VAL A 81 -22.07 17.74 -22.33
C VAL A 81 -22.51 16.34 -21.89
N ASP A 82 -22.55 16.09 -20.58
CA ASP A 82 -22.98 14.81 -20.02
C ASP A 82 -24.46 14.50 -20.37
N ASN A 83 -25.35 15.48 -20.21
CA ASN A 83 -26.77 15.35 -20.56
C ASN A 83 -26.99 15.07 -22.06
N LEU A 84 -26.23 15.75 -22.94
CA LEU A 84 -26.29 15.51 -24.39
C LEU A 84 -25.79 14.12 -24.75
N GLN A 85 -24.76 13.63 -24.04
CA GLN A 85 -24.20 12.31 -24.26
C GLN A 85 -25.17 11.21 -23.80
N GLU A 86 -25.84 11.41 -22.66
CA GLU A 86 -26.91 10.55 -22.20
C GLU A 86 -28.09 10.52 -23.19
N SER A 87 -28.52 11.68 -23.67
CA SER A 87 -29.58 11.83 -24.68
C SER A 87 -29.21 11.09 -25.98
N LEU A 88 -27.96 11.20 -26.44
CA LEU A 88 -27.46 10.47 -27.59
C LEU A 88 -27.49 8.94 -27.36
N THR A 89 -27.19 8.48 -26.15
CA THR A 89 -27.27 7.04 -25.81
C THR A 89 -28.71 6.54 -25.74
N LYS A 90 -29.65 7.38 -25.34
CA LYS A 90 -31.09 7.05 -25.31
C LYS A 90 -31.65 6.94 -26.73
N LEU A 91 -31.42 7.94 -27.58
CA LEU A 91 -31.85 7.90 -28.98
C LEU A 91 -31.27 6.72 -29.77
N ARG A 92 -30.03 6.30 -29.46
CA ARG A 92 -29.44 5.09 -30.06
C ARG A 92 -30.14 3.81 -29.61
N ARG A 93 -30.57 3.73 -28.35
CA ARG A 93 -31.33 2.58 -27.82
C ARG A 93 -32.72 2.50 -28.47
N ASP A 94 -33.33 3.65 -28.71
CA ASP A 94 -34.67 3.77 -29.30
C ASP A 94 -34.67 3.58 -30.83
N GLY A 95 -33.53 3.19 -31.43
CA GLY A 95 -33.43 2.93 -32.88
C GLY A 95 -33.54 4.19 -33.75
N ALA A 96 -33.32 5.38 -33.19
CA ALA A 96 -33.46 6.64 -33.92
C ALA A 96 -32.57 6.66 -35.17
N LYS A 97 -33.17 6.97 -36.33
CA LYS A 97 -32.46 7.06 -37.61
C LYS A 97 -31.37 8.14 -37.55
N ARG A 98 -30.31 7.99 -38.37
CA ARG A 98 -29.15 8.91 -38.39
C ARG A 98 -29.55 10.39 -38.49
N ARG A 99 -30.63 10.72 -39.21
CA ARG A 99 -31.14 12.10 -39.34
C ARG A 99 -31.55 12.71 -37.98
N ALA A 100 -32.17 11.94 -37.09
CA ALA A 100 -32.55 12.39 -35.75
C ALA A 100 -31.37 12.54 -34.78
N LEU A 101 -30.25 11.84 -35.03
CA LEU A 101 -29.03 11.94 -34.21
C LEU A 101 -28.12 13.11 -34.61
N ALA A 102 -28.28 13.64 -35.83
CA ALA A 102 -27.43 14.70 -36.38
C ALA A 102 -27.42 15.99 -35.52
N PRO A 103 -28.57 16.57 -35.10
CA PRO A 103 -28.56 17.82 -34.32
C PRO A 103 -27.88 17.65 -32.96
N VAL A 104 -28.18 16.57 -32.24
CA VAL A 104 -27.60 16.28 -30.91
C VAL A 104 -26.08 16.09 -30.99
N ARG A 105 -25.59 15.47 -32.07
CA ARG A 105 -24.14 15.33 -32.31
C ARG A 105 -23.46 16.66 -32.59
N LYS A 106 -24.11 17.52 -33.39
CA LYS A 106 -23.60 18.86 -33.69
C LYS A 106 -23.49 19.68 -32.41
N GLU A 107 -24.56 19.73 -31.61
CA GLU A 107 -24.56 20.47 -30.34
C GLU A 107 -23.50 19.93 -29.35
N LEU A 108 -23.36 18.61 -29.25
CA LEU A 108 -22.31 17.98 -28.43
C LEU A 108 -20.91 18.37 -28.90
N GLN A 109 -20.70 18.43 -30.22
CA GLN A 109 -19.41 18.82 -30.80
C GLN A 109 -19.12 20.31 -30.54
N ASP A 110 -20.11 21.18 -30.68
CA ASP A 110 -19.97 22.62 -30.44
C ASP A 110 -19.63 22.91 -28.97
N LYS A 111 -20.31 22.26 -28.01
CA LYS A 111 -20.00 22.42 -26.58
C LYS A 111 -18.62 21.87 -26.21
N ARG A 112 -18.18 20.78 -26.85
CA ARG A 112 -16.82 20.24 -26.65
C ARG A 112 -15.73 21.14 -27.23
N ARG A 113 -15.98 21.84 -28.35
CA ARG A 113 -15.04 22.82 -28.91
C ARG A 113 -14.73 23.96 -27.95
N VAL A 114 -15.70 24.36 -27.13
CA VAL A 114 -15.51 25.40 -26.10
C VAL A 114 -14.85 24.82 -24.84
N LEU A 115 -15.29 23.63 -24.39
CA LEU A 115 -14.81 23.03 -23.15
C LEU A 115 -13.34 22.59 -23.19
N LEU A 116 -12.91 21.96 -24.29
CA LEU A 116 -11.59 21.32 -24.37
C LEU A 116 -10.41 22.32 -24.25
N PRO A 117 -10.39 23.48 -24.94
CA PRO A 117 -9.33 24.47 -24.76
C PRO A 117 -9.26 25.03 -23.34
N GLN A 118 -10.42 25.22 -22.68
CA GLN A 118 -10.47 25.69 -21.29
C GLN A 118 -9.94 24.64 -20.31
N GLU A 119 -10.23 23.36 -20.54
CA GLU A 119 -9.65 22.26 -19.75
C GLU A 119 -8.14 22.13 -19.94
N GLU A 120 -7.63 22.33 -21.16
CA GLU A 120 -6.20 22.29 -21.44
C GLU A 120 -5.48 23.50 -20.84
N LYS A 121 -6.05 24.70 -20.91
CA LYS A 121 -5.51 25.89 -20.21
C LYS A 121 -5.41 25.64 -18.70
N LEU A 122 -6.44 25.06 -18.08
CA LEU A 122 -6.39 24.65 -16.68
C LEU A 122 -5.35 23.56 -16.42
N ARG A 123 -5.11 22.66 -17.38
CA ARG A 123 -4.08 21.63 -17.29
C ARG A 123 -2.67 22.25 -17.30
N LEU A 124 -2.42 23.18 -18.21
CA LEU A 124 -1.16 23.90 -18.32
C LEU A 124 -0.89 24.75 -17.07
N LEU A 125 -1.87 25.50 -16.57
CA LEU A 125 -1.73 26.26 -15.31
C LEU A 125 -1.39 25.35 -14.11
N ARG A 126 -1.97 24.14 -14.06
CA ARG A 126 -1.61 23.14 -13.04
C ARG A 126 -0.18 22.61 -13.22
N CYS A 127 0.26 22.43 -14.46
CA CYS A 127 1.63 22.03 -14.76
C CYS A 127 2.63 23.14 -14.38
N GLU A 128 2.39 24.39 -14.78
CA GLU A 128 3.25 25.53 -14.44
C GLU A 128 3.36 25.71 -12.92
N SER A 129 2.24 25.68 -12.20
CA SER A 129 2.23 25.76 -10.73
C SER A 129 2.99 24.59 -10.07
N TYR A 130 3.02 23.41 -10.69
CA TYR A 130 3.80 22.27 -10.22
C TYR A 130 5.31 22.47 -10.41
N TYR A 131 5.73 23.12 -11.49
CA TYR A 131 7.15 23.36 -11.78
C TYR A 131 7.75 24.53 -10.99
N TRP A 132 7.01 25.62 -10.78
CA TRP A 132 7.46 26.74 -9.94
C TRP A 132 7.76 26.31 -8.51
N ASN A 133 6.85 25.53 -7.89
CA ASN A 133 7.08 24.97 -6.55
C ASN A 133 8.31 24.06 -6.46
N LYS A 134 8.80 23.51 -7.58
CA LYS A 134 9.97 22.63 -7.59
C LYS A 134 11.28 23.42 -7.70
N ALA A 135 11.25 24.60 -8.33
CA ALA A 135 12.39 25.49 -8.46
C ALA A 135 12.70 26.18 -7.11
N ASP A 136 11.67 26.62 -6.39
CA ASP A 136 11.85 27.24 -5.06
C ASP A 136 12.41 26.24 -4.04
N ILE A 137 11.94 24.98 -4.07
CA ILE A 137 12.50 23.90 -3.24
C ILE A 137 13.98 23.64 -3.57
N ALA A 138 14.39 23.76 -4.85
CA ALA A 138 15.77 23.56 -5.26
C ALA A 138 16.68 24.73 -4.85
N ALA A 139 16.17 25.97 -4.91
CA ALA A 139 16.89 27.17 -4.47
C ALA A 139 17.10 27.18 -2.94
N GLU A 140 16.09 26.82 -2.15
CA GLU A 140 16.19 26.74 -0.69
C GLU A 140 17.13 25.62 -0.21
N SER A 141 17.16 24.50 -0.94
CA SER A 141 18.08 23.38 -0.67
C SER A 141 19.55 23.74 -0.94
N ALA A 142 19.81 24.71 -1.83
CA ALA A 142 21.15 25.19 -2.13
C ALA A 142 21.64 26.21 -1.08
N SER A 143 20.73 27.00 -0.49
CA SER A 143 21.06 27.95 0.58
C SER A 143 21.32 27.31 1.95
N SER A 144 20.86 26.08 2.21
CA SER A 144 21.01 25.43 3.52
C SER A 144 22.31 24.64 3.73
N LEU A 145 23.29 24.75 2.82
CA LEU A 145 24.57 24.04 2.87
C LEU A 145 25.79 24.94 3.15
N GLY A 146 25.57 26.22 3.47
CA GLY A 146 26.63 27.18 3.73
C GLY A 146 26.40 28.00 4.98
N ASP A 147 26.41 27.39 6.17
CA ASP A 147 26.96 28.07 7.34
C ASP A 147 27.29 27.09 8.46
N GLY A 148 28.58 26.98 8.77
CA GLY A 148 29.15 26.06 9.76
C GLY A 148 30.47 26.61 10.26
N GLY A 149 30.49 27.90 10.60
CA GLY A 149 31.63 28.62 11.15
C GLY A 149 31.57 28.71 12.68
N SER A 150 32.49 27.96 13.31
CA SER A 150 33.06 28.07 14.65
C SER A 150 32.80 29.35 15.47
N SER A 151 32.40 29.19 16.73
CA SER A 151 32.94 30.02 17.84
C SER A 151 32.70 29.33 19.20
N GLY A 152 33.78 28.81 19.79
CA GLY A 152 33.88 28.50 21.21
C GLY A 152 34.09 29.78 22.03
N GLY A 153 33.53 29.80 23.24
CA GLY A 153 33.50 30.97 24.10
C GLY A 153 34.72 31.14 25.01
N GLU A 154 34.70 32.20 25.81
CA GLU A 154 35.48 32.31 27.05
C GLU A 154 34.88 33.32 28.04
N LYS A 155 35.27 33.14 29.30
CA LYS A 155 34.67 33.60 30.57
C LYS A 155 35.03 35.05 30.96
N SER A 156 34.21 35.69 31.80
CA SER A 156 34.61 36.55 32.95
C SER A 156 33.33 37.07 33.65
N SER A 157 33.07 36.70 34.90
CA SER A 157 33.40 37.39 36.16
C SER A 157 32.64 38.71 36.38
N GLY A 158 31.97 38.83 37.54
CA GLY A 158 31.33 40.09 37.93
C GLY A 158 30.37 39.98 39.12
N CYS A 159 30.86 40.35 40.30
CA CYS A 159 30.17 40.49 41.57
C CYS A 159 29.16 41.66 41.55
N GLY A 160 28.08 41.61 42.36
CA GLY A 160 27.22 42.78 42.58
C GLY A 160 26.01 42.52 43.48
N LYS A 161 25.99 43.20 44.63
CA LYS A 161 25.00 43.12 45.72
C LYS A 161 23.71 43.94 45.44
N ASN A 162 22.70 43.63 46.26
CA ASN A 162 21.71 44.53 46.90
C ASN A 162 20.35 44.86 46.22
N ASN A 163 19.32 44.35 46.91
CA ASN A 163 18.14 45.02 47.49
C ASN A 163 17.00 45.63 46.64
N SER A 164 15.81 45.33 47.18
CA SER A 164 14.59 46.15 47.33
C SER A 164 13.44 45.98 46.32
N GLY A 165 12.30 45.55 46.87
CA GLY A 165 11.02 46.23 46.69
C GLY A 165 10.08 45.75 45.59
N GLY A 166 8.84 45.40 45.97
CA GLY A 166 7.67 45.79 45.17
C GLY A 166 6.78 44.68 44.60
N LYS A 167 5.79 44.29 45.41
CA LYS A 167 4.38 43.93 45.11
C LYS A 167 3.90 43.65 43.66
N SER A 168 3.12 42.55 43.62
CA SER A 168 1.78 42.36 43.01
C SER A 168 1.59 42.30 41.50
N SER A 169 1.17 41.11 41.03
CA SER A 169 -0.05 40.85 40.21
C SER A 169 0.06 39.41 39.69
N GLN A 170 -0.75 38.47 40.21
CA GLN A 170 -1.93 37.89 39.53
C GLN A 170 -1.70 37.36 38.11
N ASP A 171 -2.26 36.16 37.88
CA ASP A 171 -2.40 35.38 36.65
C ASP A 171 -1.33 34.29 36.47
N GLY A 172 -1.67 33.02 36.38
CA GLY A 172 -2.90 32.41 35.89
C GLY A 172 -2.45 31.15 35.17
N GLY A 173 -2.38 30.03 35.90
CA GLY A 173 -1.89 28.78 35.35
C GLY A 173 -2.82 28.26 34.25
N HIS A 174 -2.27 28.00 33.07
CA HIS A 174 -2.94 27.24 32.02
C HIS A 174 -2.03 26.12 31.53
N GLY A 175 -2.47 24.89 31.80
CA GLY A 175 -1.82 23.66 31.42
C GLY A 175 -1.74 23.49 29.90
N GLY A 176 -0.56 23.08 29.42
CA GLY A 176 -0.33 22.72 28.04
C GLY A 176 -1.11 21.46 27.64
N GLY A 177 -2.22 21.67 26.92
CA GLY A 177 -2.94 20.61 26.22
C GLY A 177 -2.20 20.20 24.95
N GLY A 178 -1.45 19.11 25.00
CA GLY A 178 -0.83 18.50 23.82
C GLY A 178 -1.88 18.01 22.83
N ALA A 179 -1.87 18.56 21.61
CA ALA A 179 -2.76 18.17 20.52
C ALA A 179 -2.41 16.75 20.02
N SER A 180 -3.20 15.77 20.44
CA SER A 180 -3.10 14.38 20.01
C SER A 180 -3.47 14.23 18.53
N GLN A 181 -2.56 13.69 17.72
CA GLN A 181 -2.83 13.32 16.33
C GLN A 181 -3.99 12.31 16.28
N LYS A 182 -5.08 12.62 15.56
CA LYS A 182 -6.18 11.67 15.33
C LYS A 182 -5.70 10.49 14.48
N LYS A 183 -5.40 9.38 15.15
CA LYS A 183 -5.20 8.06 14.53
C LYS A 183 -6.45 7.69 13.74
N ILE A 184 -6.27 7.36 12.46
CA ILE A 184 -7.35 6.80 11.64
C ILE A 184 -7.56 5.38 12.13
N THR A 185 -8.68 5.16 12.81
CA THR A 185 -9.04 3.89 13.42
C THR A 185 -9.73 3.00 12.39
N ALA A 186 -9.20 1.79 12.14
CA ALA A 186 -9.92 0.79 11.35
C ALA A 186 -11.29 0.50 12.00
N THR A 187 -12.38 0.62 11.24
CA THR A 187 -13.74 0.36 11.72
C THR A 187 -14.35 -0.87 11.05
N TRP A 188 -15.15 -1.61 11.81
CA TRP A 188 -15.37 -3.05 11.66
C TRP A 188 -16.47 -3.50 10.72
N ASP A 189 -17.37 -2.61 10.29
CA ASP A 189 -18.48 -2.96 9.41
C ASP A 189 -18.03 -3.18 7.96
N GLN A 190 -16.79 -2.82 7.63
CA GLN A 190 -16.21 -3.00 6.30
C GLN A 190 -14.73 -3.37 6.41
N PRO A 191 -14.26 -4.45 5.79
CA PRO A 191 -12.85 -4.74 5.70
C PRO A 191 -12.11 -3.56 5.03
N THR A 192 -11.26 -2.90 5.81
CA THR A 192 -10.44 -1.77 5.37
C THR A 192 -9.10 -2.27 4.82
N VAL A 193 -8.52 -1.49 3.91
CA VAL A 193 -7.09 -1.63 3.61
C VAL A 193 -6.39 -0.39 4.09
N GLU A 194 -5.37 -0.59 4.90
CA GLU A 194 -4.43 0.47 5.24
C GLU A 194 -3.27 0.39 4.26
N ASP A 195 -3.22 1.35 3.33
CA ASP A 195 -2.15 1.47 2.33
C ASP A 195 -0.86 2.09 2.93
N HIS A 196 -0.87 2.49 4.21
CA HIS A 196 0.27 3.09 4.90
C HIS A 196 0.76 2.17 6.03
N PRO A 197 1.82 1.37 5.79
CA PRO A 197 2.33 0.39 6.77
C PRO A 197 2.76 1.01 8.10
N GLN A 198 3.20 2.27 8.10
CA GLN A 198 3.65 2.99 9.29
C GLN A 198 2.48 3.45 10.19
N LEU A 199 1.25 3.41 9.67
CA LEU A 199 0.05 3.84 10.38
C LEU A 199 -0.85 2.67 10.77
N LEU A 200 -0.45 1.43 10.48
CA LEU A 200 -1.19 0.22 10.82
C LEU A 200 -1.23 0.03 12.34
N ASP A 201 -2.18 0.70 12.99
CA ASP A 201 -2.49 0.50 14.40
C ASP A 201 -3.51 -0.63 14.54
N ILE A 202 -3.00 -1.82 14.80
CA ILE A 202 -3.84 -3.00 15.04
C ILE A 202 -4.47 -3.00 16.45
N SER A 203 -4.21 -2.02 17.31
CA SER A 203 -4.70 -2.03 18.70
C SER A 203 -6.23 -2.07 18.77
N ASP A 204 -6.92 -1.34 17.90
CA ASP A 204 -8.38 -1.36 17.87
C ASP A 204 -8.92 -2.62 17.19
N LEU A 205 -8.13 -3.21 16.28
CA LEU A 205 -8.37 -4.57 15.76
C LEU A 205 -8.31 -5.60 16.90
N GLU A 206 -7.35 -5.47 17.80
CA GLU A 206 -7.21 -6.36 18.95
C GLU A 206 -8.33 -6.19 19.98
N LYS A 207 -8.65 -4.95 20.36
CA LYS A 207 -9.67 -4.64 21.37
C LYS A 207 -11.02 -5.22 20.99
N HIS A 208 -11.44 -5.05 19.74
CA HIS A 208 -12.74 -5.54 19.31
C HIS A 208 -12.75 -7.04 19.01
N ALA A 209 -11.63 -7.63 18.55
CA ALA A 209 -11.53 -9.09 18.51
C ALA A 209 -11.67 -9.71 19.91
N LYS A 210 -11.04 -9.13 20.95
CA LYS A 210 -11.23 -9.55 22.34
C LYS A 210 -12.69 -9.40 22.79
N LYS A 211 -13.32 -8.26 22.49
CA LYS A 211 -14.74 -8.00 22.83
C LYS A 211 -15.69 -9.04 22.21
N GLN A 212 -15.35 -9.58 21.04
CA GLN A 212 -16.14 -10.60 20.35
C GLN A 212 -15.63 -12.03 20.58
N GLU A 213 -14.70 -12.23 21.51
CA GLU A 213 -14.06 -13.54 21.78
C GLU A 213 -13.49 -14.21 20.52
N LYS A 214 -13.01 -13.39 19.57
CA LYS A 214 -12.44 -13.85 18.30
C LYS A 214 -10.95 -14.10 18.44
N HIS A 215 -10.50 -15.23 17.89
CA HIS A 215 -9.08 -15.53 17.80
C HIS A 215 -8.49 -14.81 16.58
N ILE A 216 -7.49 -13.96 16.84
CA ILE A 216 -6.74 -13.29 15.78
C ILE A 216 -5.63 -14.21 15.30
N VAL A 217 -5.61 -14.46 14.00
CA VAL A 217 -4.50 -15.10 13.32
C VAL A 217 -3.93 -14.14 12.30
N PHE A 218 -2.65 -13.86 12.45
CA PHE A 218 -1.88 -13.08 11.51
C PHE A 218 -1.31 -14.00 10.46
N ASP A 219 -1.22 -13.49 9.24
CA ASP A 219 -0.51 -14.14 8.15
C ASP A 219 0.38 -13.13 7.43
N GLY A 220 1.56 -13.55 7.00
CA GLY A 220 2.44 -12.80 6.12
C GLY A 220 2.60 -13.53 4.81
N THR A 221 2.22 -12.91 3.69
CA THR A 221 2.40 -13.51 2.36
C THR A 221 3.67 -13.00 1.68
N ASP A 222 4.61 -13.91 1.34
CA ASP A 222 5.67 -13.62 0.38
C ASP A 222 5.29 -14.10 -1.04
N HIS A 223 5.48 -13.23 -2.02
CA HIS A 223 5.22 -13.47 -3.42
C HIS A 223 6.55 -13.73 -4.17
N GLY A 224 6.97 -15.00 -4.17
CA GLY A 224 8.12 -15.48 -4.92
C GLY A 224 7.84 -15.77 -6.41
N ILE A 225 8.86 -16.25 -7.12
CA ILE A 225 8.80 -16.58 -8.56
C ILE A 225 8.02 -17.88 -8.80
N CYS A 226 8.36 -18.93 -8.05
CA CYS A 226 7.75 -20.26 -8.15
C CYS A 226 6.58 -20.43 -7.17
N THR A 227 6.73 -19.83 -5.99
CA THR A 227 5.73 -19.76 -4.93
C THR A 227 5.00 -18.43 -5.05
N MET A 228 3.75 -18.49 -5.52
CA MET A 228 2.90 -17.34 -5.72
C MET A 228 2.45 -16.72 -4.40
N SER A 229 2.35 -17.51 -3.34
CA SER A 229 1.94 -17.10 -2.00
C SER A 229 2.54 -18.10 -1.02
N GLU A 230 3.26 -17.63 -0.01
CA GLU A 230 3.61 -18.44 1.15
C GLU A 230 3.08 -17.77 2.39
N THR A 231 2.19 -18.48 3.10
CA THR A 231 1.39 -17.99 4.22
C THR A 231 1.84 -18.70 5.48
N VAL A 232 2.23 -17.92 6.48
CA VAL A 232 2.61 -18.41 7.81
C VAL A 232 1.59 -17.89 8.81
N ALA A 233 0.78 -18.79 9.35
CA ALA A 233 -0.18 -18.43 10.38
C ALA A 233 0.52 -18.27 11.72
N LEU A 234 0.29 -17.13 12.39
CA LEU A 234 0.74 -16.86 13.75
C LEU A 234 -0.42 -16.36 14.58
N THR A 235 -0.62 -16.96 15.74
CA THR A 235 -1.52 -16.45 16.78
C THR A 235 -0.90 -15.25 17.48
N ARG A 236 -1.74 -14.48 18.18
CA ARG A 236 -1.29 -13.35 18.99
C ARG A 236 -0.20 -13.72 20.02
N GLN A 237 -0.32 -14.89 20.65
CA GLN A 237 0.67 -15.37 21.62
C GLN A 237 2.01 -15.66 20.94
N GLU A 238 1.98 -16.34 19.79
CA GLU A 238 3.19 -16.63 19.00
C GLU A 238 3.88 -15.33 18.54
N ILE A 239 3.12 -14.32 18.09
CA ILE A 239 3.68 -12.99 17.78
C ILE A 239 4.32 -12.36 19.02
N GLY A 240 3.64 -12.41 20.17
CA GLY A 240 4.19 -11.89 21.43
C GLY A 240 5.55 -12.51 21.75
N ILE A 241 5.67 -13.83 21.59
CA ILE A 241 6.95 -14.53 21.79
C ILE A 241 8.01 -14.04 20.79
N HIS A 242 7.66 -13.81 19.53
CA HIS A 242 8.58 -13.25 18.54
C HIS A 242 9.03 -11.82 18.88
N ILE A 243 8.12 -10.96 19.36
CA ILE A 243 8.44 -9.59 19.79
C ILE A 243 9.34 -9.60 21.02
N SER A 244 9.04 -10.42 22.03
CA SER A 244 9.89 -10.52 23.23
C SER A 244 11.30 -10.99 22.87
N ARG A 245 11.42 -11.99 21.98
CA ARG A 245 12.72 -12.44 21.47
C ARG A 245 13.46 -11.34 20.72
N TYR A 246 12.76 -10.57 19.90
CA TYR A 246 13.32 -9.41 19.21
C TYR A 246 13.90 -8.39 20.20
N GLN A 247 13.11 -8.01 21.20
CA GLN A 247 13.52 -7.04 22.23
C GLN A 247 14.74 -7.54 23.02
N SER A 248 14.73 -8.80 23.45
CA SER A 248 15.88 -9.41 24.14
C SER A 248 17.14 -9.42 23.26
N ALA A 249 17.02 -9.77 21.98
CA ALA A 249 18.15 -9.75 21.05
C ALA A 249 18.70 -8.33 20.82
N THR A 250 17.82 -7.32 20.70
CA THR A 250 18.25 -5.92 20.55
C THR A 250 18.94 -5.37 21.80
N GLN A 251 18.50 -5.77 22.99
CA GLN A 251 19.15 -5.38 24.25
C GLN A 251 20.56 -5.96 24.36
N ILE A 252 20.76 -7.23 23.97
CA ILE A 252 22.09 -7.86 23.95
C ILE A 252 23.03 -7.07 23.03
N GLN A 253 22.59 -6.73 21.82
CA GLN A 253 23.42 -5.99 20.87
C GLN A 253 23.79 -4.58 21.35
N SER A 254 22.92 -3.92 22.11
CA SER A 254 23.22 -2.59 22.67
C SER A 254 24.31 -2.63 23.74
N ARG A 255 24.42 -3.73 24.49
CA ARG A 255 25.43 -3.89 25.55
C ARG A 255 26.84 -4.06 24.99
N ASP A 256 26.97 -4.85 23.92
CA ASP A 256 28.27 -5.15 23.30
C ASP A 256 28.95 -3.91 22.67
N PHE A 257 28.18 -2.88 22.32
CA PHE A 257 28.73 -1.61 21.81
C PHE A 257 29.14 -0.63 22.91
N SER A 258 28.60 -0.77 24.12
CA SER A 258 28.89 0.12 25.25
C SER A 258 30.02 -0.37 26.16
N SER A 259 30.52 -1.60 25.98
CA SER A 259 31.58 -2.17 26.83
C SER A 259 33.00 -2.10 26.26
N SER A 260 33.25 -1.35 25.19
CA SER A 260 34.61 -1.09 24.68
C SER A 260 35.28 0.16 25.27
N ALA A 261 34.67 0.82 26.26
CA ALA A 261 35.22 2.01 26.90
C ALA A 261 35.23 1.90 28.43
N SER A 262 36.00 0.95 28.97
CA SER A 262 36.86 1.18 30.13
C SER A 262 37.53 -0.13 30.53
N ALA A 263 38.74 -0.33 30.02
CA ALA A 263 39.78 -1.03 30.75
C ALA A 263 39.98 -0.30 32.08
N ALA A 264 39.31 -0.76 33.14
CA ALA A 264 39.60 -0.36 34.50
C ALA A 264 39.63 -1.61 35.37
N LEU A 265 40.87 -2.05 35.59
CA LEU A 265 41.40 -2.61 36.83
C LEU A 265 40.75 -3.87 37.41
N ALA A 266 41.44 -4.98 37.16
CA ALA A 266 42.05 -5.81 38.21
C ALA A 266 41.67 -5.45 39.67
N SER A 267 40.71 -6.18 40.22
CA SER A 267 40.76 -6.60 41.62
C SER A 267 39.99 -7.90 41.76
N GLY A 268 40.74 -8.97 42.05
CA GLY A 268 40.21 -10.31 42.24
C GLY A 268 39.20 -10.36 43.37
N SER A 269 38.02 -10.89 43.07
CA SER A 269 37.10 -11.41 44.08
C SER A 269 36.33 -12.57 43.44
N ALA A 270 36.69 -13.77 43.86
CA ALA A 270 35.96 -14.99 43.54
C ALA A 270 34.58 -14.91 44.19
N SER A 271 33.52 -14.74 43.39
CA SER A 271 32.17 -14.82 43.89
C SER A 271 31.19 -15.20 42.77
N THR A 272 30.66 -16.40 42.96
CA THR A 272 29.32 -16.87 42.55
C THR A 272 28.99 -16.83 41.06
N THR A 273 29.21 -17.97 40.42
CA THR A 273 28.69 -18.34 39.10
C THR A 273 27.16 -18.18 39.02
N PRO A 274 26.62 -17.28 38.16
CA PRO A 274 25.19 -17.24 37.88
C PRO A 274 24.87 -18.28 36.80
N THR A 275 24.70 -19.54 37.21
CA THR A 275 24.48 -20.70 36.31
C THR A 275 23.00 -20.90 35.92
N THR A 276 22.09 -19.97 36.21
CA THR A 276 20.65 -20.22 36.08
C THR A 276 19.92 -19.08 35.39
N GLY A 277 19.62 -19.25 34.09
CA GLY A 277 18.66 -18.35 33.43
C GLY A 277 18.51 -18.45 31.91
N VAL A 278 19.42 -19.12 31.18
CA VAL A 278 19.33 -19.22 29.70
C VAL A 278 18.70 -20.55 29.25
N GLN A 279 18.03 -21.26 30.15
CA GLN A 279 17.30 -22.48 29.80
C GLN A 279 15.87 -22.17 29.37
N ASN A 280 15.73 -21.87 28.08
CA ASN A 280 14.67 -22.34 27.19
C ASN A 280 14.50 -21.37 26.01
N ALA A 281 15.57 -21.17 25.25
CA ALA A 281 15.42 -20.88 23.83
C ALA A 281 14.92 -22.16 23.12
N GLN A 282 13.78 -22.71 23.54
CA GLN A 282 13.12 -23.79 22.82
C GLN A 282 12.94 -23.30 21.38
N SER A 283 13.56 -24.01 20.44
CA SER A 283 13.43 -23.71 19.02
C SER A 283 11.94 -23.63 18.71
N LEU A 284 11.46 -22.44 18.39
CA LEU A 284 10.03 -22.25 18.14
C LEU A 284 9.79 -22.91 16.79
N LYS A 285 9.28 -24.13 16.84
CA LYS A 285 9.08 -24.94 15.65
C LYS A 285 7.94 -24.29 14.88
N LEU A 286 8.29 -23.44 13.92
CA LEU A 286 7.32 -22.80 13.04
C LEU A 286 6.49 -23.89 12.37
N LYS A 287 5.17 -23.75 12.43
CA LYS A 287 4.28 -24.68 11.75
C LYS A 287 4.51 -24.60 10.25
N ARG A 288 4.15 -25.66 9.55
CA ARG A 288 4.28 -25.73 8.09
C ARG A 288 3.47 -24.60 7.46
N SER A 289 4.12 -23.79 6.63
CA SER A 289 3.48 -22.73 5.87
C SER A 289 2.55 -23.27 4.79
N TYR A 290 1.50 -22.51 4.48
CA TYR A 290 0.64 -22.76 3.34
C TYR A 290 1.27 -22.16 2.08
N LYS A 291 1.64 -23.01 1.12
CA LYS A 291 2.29 -22.57 -0.13
C LYS A 291 1.35 -22.74 -1.32
N MET A 292 1.16 -21.67 -2.08
CA MET A 292 0.51 -21.69 -3.39
C MET A 292 1.58 -21.59 -4.47
N SER A 293 1.78 -22.63 -5.26
CA SER A 293 2.71 -22.60 -6.39
C SER A 293 2.06 -22.08 -7.67
N ALA A 294 2.85 -21.51 -8.58
CA ALA A 294 2.38 -21.11 -9.92
C ALA A 294 1.81 -22.32 -10.69
N ARG A 295 2.39 -23.51 -10.50
CA ARG A 295 1.91 -24.77 -11.07
C ARG A 295 0.52 -25.12 -10.56
N GLN A 296 0.26 -24.96 -9.26
CA GLN A 296 -1.06 -25.18 -8.67
C GLN A 296 -2.08 -24.18 -9.22
N VAL A 297 -1.75 -22.89 -9.29
CA VAL A 297 -2.61 -21.86 -9.90
C VAL A 297 -2.95 -22.24 -11.34
N ASN A 298 -1.96 -22.62 -12.15
CA ASN A 298 -2.15 -23.03 -13.54
C ASN A 298 -2.99 -24.31 -13.68
N LYS A 299 -2.82 -25.27 -12.76
CA LYS A 299 -3.61 -26.52 -12.70
C LYS A 299 -5.08 -26.22 -12.38
N VAL A 300 -5.34 -25.43 -11.34
CA VAL A 300 -6.71 -25.10 -10.88
C VAL A 300 -7.43 -24.20 -11.88
N SER A 301 -6.74 -23.22 -12.48
CA SER A 301 -7.30 -22.33 -13.50
C SER A 301 -7.46 -22.98 -14.88
N ARG A 302 -6.84 -24.16 -15.09
CA ARG A 302 -6.74 -24.82 -16.40
C ARG A 302 -6.18 -23.88 -17.49
N MET A 303 -5.28 -22.97 -17.10
CA MET A 303 -4.71 -21.97 -18.01
C MET A 303 -4.02 -22.60 -19.23
N HIS A 304 -3.36 -23.74 -19.06
CA HIS A 304 -2.73 -24.48 -20.17
C HIS A 304 -3.76 -24.91 -21.24
N LYS A 305 -4.96 -25.36 -20.84
CA LYS A 305 -6.01 -25.75 -21.80
C LYS A 305 -6.51 -24.55 -22.61
N LEU A 306 -6.57 -23.38 -21.98
CA LEU A 306 -6.96 -22.14 -22.64
C LEU A 306 -5.88 -21.63 -23.60
N ALA A 307 -4.61 -21.70 -23.20
CA ALA A 307 -3.49 -21.38 -24.09
C ALA A 307 -3.49 -22.27 -25.34
N LYS A 308 -3.57 -23.60 -25.16
CA LYS A 308 -3.69 -24.57 -26.25
C LYS A 308 -4.95 -24.38 -27.11
N HIS A 309 -6.04 -23.86 -26.54
CA HIS A 309 -7.22 -23.52 -27.32
C HIS A 309 -7.01 -22.26 -28.15
N ARG A 310 -6.41 -21.21 -27.57
CA ARG A 310 -6.04 -19.99 -28.30
C ARG A 310 -5.10 -20.28 -29.47
N GLU A 311 -4.09 -21.13 -29.26
CA GLU A 311 -3.18 -21.60 -30.31
C GLU A 311 -3.95 -22.31 -31.43
N ARG A 312 -4.89 -23.20 -31.09
CA ARG A 312 -5.76 -23.86 -32.07
C ARG A 312 -6.63 -22.89 -32.84
N VAL A 313 -7.18 -21.85 -32.19
CA VAL A 313 -7.96 -20.80 -32.86
C VAL A 313 -7.07 -19.99 -33.81
N LEU A 314 -5.88 -19.60 -33.36
CA LEU A 314 -4.87 -18.90 -34.18
C LEU A 314 -4.43 -19.73 -35.39
N ALA A 315 -4.37 -21.06 -35.26
CA ALA A 315 -3.97 -21.96 -36.34
C ALA A 315 -5.05 -22.15 -37.43
N GLN A 316 -6.29 -21.71 -37.21
CA GLN A 316 -7.34 -21.80 -38.22
C GLN A 316 -7.04 -20.88 -39.41
N MET A 317 -7.29 -21.35 -40.64
CA MET A 317 -6.95 -20.63 -41.88
C MET A 317 -7.58 -19.24 -41.97
N SER A 318 -8.78 -19.05 -41.41
CA SER A 318 -9.45 -17.74 -41.34
C SER A 318 -8.68 -16.68 -40.54
N ASN A 319 -7.66 -17.08 -39.77
CA ASN A 319 -6.79 -16.20 -38.98
C ASN A 319 -5.37 -16.09 -39.55
N ALA A 320 -5.13 -16.48 -40.81
CA ALA A 320 -3.81 -16.45 -41.44
C ALA A 320 -3.14 -15.06 -41.38
N ALA A 321 -3.92 -13.97 -41.50
CA ALA A 321 -3.41 -12.60 -41.35
C ALA A 321 -2.87 -12.33 -39.94
N ALA A 322 -3.59 -12.75 -38.89
CA ALA A 322 -3.16 -12.61 -37.51
C ALA A 322 -1.94 -13.49 -37.18
N LYS A 323 -1.86 -14.68 -37.77
CA LYS A 323 -0.69 -15.56 -37.65
C LYS A 323 0.55 -14.91 -38.28
N ARG A 324 0.45 -14.43 -39.52
CA ARG A 324 1.54 -13.68 -40.19
C ARG A 324 1.95 -12.43 -39.42
N ALA A 325 0.99 -11.71 -38.85
CA ALA A 325 1.26 -10.56 -37.98
C ALA A 325 2.07 -10.96 -36.73
N LEU A 326 1.70 -12.04 -36.04
CA LEU A 326 2.45 -12.58 -34.90
C LEU A 326 3.87 -13.01 -35.31
N ASP A 327 3.99 -13.75 -36.41
CA ASP A 327 5.28 -14.20 -36.94
C ASP A 327 6.17 -13.02 -37.29
N THR A 328 5.61 -11.92 -37.81
CA THR A 328 6.35 -10.67 -38.07
C THR A 328 6.88 -10.07 -36.77
N THR A 329 6.06 -10.02 -35.70
CA THR A 329 6.49 -9.47 -34.40
C THR A 329 7.48 -10.34 -33.63
N SER A 330 7.52 -11.65 -33.89
CA SER A 330 8.39 -12.58 -33.18
C SER A 330 9.81 -12.64 -33.74
N ARG A 331 10.03 -12.14 -34.97
CA ARG A 331 11.37 -12.08 -35.56
C ARG A 331 12.30 -11.19 -34.72
N PRO A 332 13.56 -11.62 -34.48
CA PRO A 332 14.52 -10.87 -33.67
C PRO A 332 14.82 -9.48 -34.25
N GLU A 333 14.76 -9.32 -35.58
CA GLU A 333 14.90 -8.02 -36.26
C GLU A 333 13.80 -6.99 -35.89
N ASN A 334 12.62 -7.47 -35.48
CA ASN A 334 11.48 -6.65 -35.07
C ASN A 334 11.32 -6.58 -33.54
N SER A 335 12.29 -7.11 -32.79
CA SER A 335 12.30 -7.06 -31.34
C SER A 335 13.02 -5.80 -30.85
N LEU A 336 12.31 -4.98 -30.06
CA LEU A 336 12.92 -3.82 -29.40
C LEU A 336 14.02 -4.21 -28.39
N GLY A 337 14.03 -5.46 -27.91
CA GLY A 337 15.03 -5.91 -26.94
C GLY A 337 16.41 -6.22 -27.53
N THR A 338 16.48 -6.40 -28.85
CA THR A 338 17.69 -6.74 -29.61
C THR A 338 18.16 -5.58 -30.50
N ALA A 339 17.43 -4.47 -30.52
CA ALA A 339 17.81 -3.28 -31.26
C ALA A 339 18.89 -2.51 -30.51
N ASP A 340 20.05 -2.34 -31.14
CA ASP A 340 21.24 -1.64 -30.65
C ASP A 340 21.44 -0.27 -31.33
N SER A 341 20.65 0.05 -32.37
CA SER A 341 20.70 1.31 -33.11
C SER A 341 19.32 1.95 -33.23
N MET A 342 19.28 3.27 -33.42
CA MET A 342 18.04 4.03 -33.59
C MET A 342 17.26 3.63 -34.84
N GLU A 343 17.95 3.24 -35.91
CA GLU A 343 17.34 2.73 -37.14
C GLU A 343 16.68 1.37 -36.89
N LYS A 344 17.33 0.48 -36.14
CA LYS A 344 16.72 -0.81 -35.75
C LYS A 344 15.51 -0.61 -34.85
N ILE A 345 15.56 0.32 -33.90
CA ILE A 345 14.41 0.69 -33.05
C ILE A 345 13.26 1.19 -33.92
N SER A 346 13.54 2.11 -34.84
CA SER A 346 12.53 2.71 -35.73
C SER A 346 11.90 1.66 -36.67
N ARG A 347 12.71 0.77 -37.26
CA ARG A 347 12.23 -0.35 -38.08
C ARG A 347 11.34 -1.30 -37.27
N ALA A 348 11.79 -1.71 -36.09
CA ALA A 348 11.02 -2.59 -35.20
C ALA A 348 9.69 -1.94 -34.77
N HIS A 349 9.70 -0.64 -34.48
CA HIS A 349 8.49 0.12 -34.16
C HIS A 349 7.52 0.17 -35.35
N MET A 350 8.00 0.52 -36.55
CA MET A 350 7.15 0.56 -37.75
C MET A 350 6.57 -0.81 -38.09
N ALA A 351 7.36 -1.88 -38.00
CA ALA A 351 6.89 -3.24 -38.23
C ALA A 351 5.77 -3.61 -37.25
N ARG A 352 5.92 -3.27 -35.96
CA ARG A 352 4.89 -3.49 -34.94
C ARG A 352 3.64 -2.64 -35.17
N SER A 353 3.81 -1.38 -35.54
CA SER A 353 2.69 -0.48 -35.82
C SER A 353 1.84 -0.98 -36.99
N LYS A 354 2.48 -1.47 -38.07
CA LYS A 354 1.78 -2.01 -39.26
C LYS A 354 0.92 -3.24 -38.95
N VAL A 355 1.36 -4.07 -38.00
CA VAL A 355 0.64 -5.31 -37.64
C VAL A 355 -0.30 -5.15 -36.45
N GLN A 356 -0.21 -4.04 -35.73
CA GLN A 356 -1.01 -3.77 -34.53
C GLN A 356 -2.51 -3.83 -34.81
N ASP A 357 -2.99 -3.19 -35.87
CA ASP A 357 -4.41 -3.17 -36.22
C ASP A 357 -4.93 -4.57 -36.56
N THR A 358 -4.11 -5.39 -37.24
CA THR A 358 -4.46 -6.78 -37.57
C THR A 358 -4.58 -7.63 -36.30
N LEU A 359 -3.64 -7.49 -35.36
CA LEU A 359 -3.68 -8.19 -34.08
C LEU A 359 -4.85 -7.70 -33.21
N GLN A 360 -5.13 -6.39 -33.22
CA GLN A 360 -6.24 -5.81 -32.50
C GLN A 360 -7.59 -6.27 -33.07
N ALA A 361 -7.74 -6.30 -34.40
CA ALA A 361 -8.91 -6.85 -35.07
C ALA A 361 -9.12 -8.31 -34.68
N PHE A 362 -8.09 -9.15 -34.71
CA PHE A 362 -8.16 -10.54 -34.24
C PHE A 362 -8.59 -10.64 -32.77
N GLU A 363 -7.99 -9.83 -31.89
CA GLU A 363 -8.30 -9.81 -30.46
C GLU A 363 -9.71 -9.28 -30.15
N SER A 364 -10.33 -8.57 -31.10
CA SER A 364 -11.70 -8.04 -31.05
C SER A 364 -12.76 -8.98 -31.63
N ILE A 365 -12.37 -10.07 -32.30
CA ILE A 365 -13.32 -11.07 -32.81
C ILE A 365 -14.20 -11.56 -31.66
N ASN A 366 -15.51 -11.65 -31.87
CA ASN A 366 -16.49 -12.08 -30.86
C ASN A 366 -16.10 -13.39 -30.15
N ARG A 367 -15.52 -14.34 -30.89
CA ARG A 367 -14.99 -15.59 -30.33
C ARG A 367 -13.84 -15.35 -29.33
N MET A 368 -12.91 -14.46 -29.65
CA MET A 368 -11.79 -14.09 -28.78
C MET A 368 -12.26 -13.30 -27.56
N LEU A 369 -13.23 -12.39 -27.72
CA LEU A 369 -13.86 -11.68 -26.61
C LEU A 369 -14.58 -12.64 -25.64
N LYS A 370 -15.38 -13.58 -26.17
CA LYS A 370 -16.03 -14.64 -25.39
C LYS A 370 -15.00 -15.50 -24.64
N MET A 371 -13.90 -15.86 -25.30
CA MET A 371 -12.82 -16.63 -24.69
C MET A 371 -12.12 -15.84 -23.57
N LYS A 372 -11.77 -14.56 -23.79
CA LYS A 372 -11.20 -13.67 -22.76
C LYS A 372 -12.11 -13.51 -21.56
N ARG A 373 -13.41 -13.28 -21.78
CA ARG A 373 -14.40 -13.18 -20.70
C ARG A 373 -14.46 -14.49 -19.90
N THR A 374 -14.51 -15.63 -20.58
CA THR A 374 -14.50 -16.95 -19.95
C THR A 374 -13.21 -17.15 -19.13
N GLN A 375 -12.06 -16.77 -19.68
CA GLN A 375 -10.77 -16.84 -19.00
C GLN A 375 -10.75 -15.95 -17.75
N ARG A 376 -11.25 -14.72 -17.85
CA ARG A 376 -11.35 -13.78 -16.73
C ARG A 376 -12.20 -14.37 -15.60
N LEU A 377 -13.41 -14.83 -15.91
CA LEU A 377 -14.32 -15.43 -14.92
C LEU A 377 -13.72 -16.68 -14.28
N ARG A 378 -13.06 -17.56 -15.06
CA ARG A 378 -12.36 -18.72 -14.53
C ARG A 378 -11.23 -18.32 -13.59
N THR A 379 -10.43 -17.33 -14.00
CA THR A 379 -9.33 -16.81 -13.19
C THR A 379 -9.86 -16.23 -11.87
N GLU A 380 -10.92 -15.42 -11.91
CA GLU A 380 -11.58 -14.87 -10.72
C GLU A 380 -12.09 -15.98 -9.79
N ARG A 381 -12.79 -16.99 -10.32
CA ARG A 381 -13.25 -18.16 -9.53
C ARG A 381 -12.08 -18.96 -8.95
N THR A 382 -11.00 -19.13 -9.70
CA THR A 382 -9.80 -19.82 -9.20
C THR A 382 -9.16 -19.06 -8.05
N TRP A 383 -9.01 -17.75 -8.15
CA TRP A 383 -8.48 -16.93 -7.06
C TRP A 383 -9.37 -17.00 -5.83
N ALA A 384 -10.69 -16.90 -6.00
CA ALA A 384 -11.64 -17.05 -4.89
C ALA A 384 -11.47 -18.40 -4.17
N LYS A 385 -11.30 -19.51 -4.92
CA LYS A 385 -11.06 -20.84 -4.35
C LYS A 385 -9.73 -20.95 -3.61
N LEU A 386 -8.66 -20.40 -4.18
CA LEU A 386 -7.33 -20.45 -3.59
C LEU A 386 -7.27 -19.61 -2.30
N CYS A 387 -7.76 -18.37 -2.34
CA CYS A 387 -7.85 -17.52 -1.16
C CYS A 387 -8.78 -18.12 -0.09
N ALA A 388 -9.84 -18.83 -0.47
CA ALA A 388 -10.68 -19.57 0.48
C ALA A 388 -9.91 -20.73 1.15
N ALA A 389 -9.06 -21.45 0.41
CA ALA A 389 -8.23 -22.52 0.96
C ALA A 389 -7.18 -21.98 1.93
N GLU A 390 -6.56 -20.86 1.61
CA GLU A 390 -5.64 -20.13 2.50
C GLU A 390 -6.34 -19.69 3.79
N ARG A 391 -7.54 -19.10 3.70
CA ARG A 391 -8.33 -18.75 4.90
C ARG A 391 -8.70 -19.96 5.75
N ARG A 392 -9.04 -21.09 5.13
CA ARG A 392 -9.29 -22.34 5.87
C ARG A 392 -8.05 -22.83 6.60
N TYR A 393 -6.87 -22.69 5.99
CA TYR A 393 -5.60 -22.97 6.65
C TYR A 393 -5.41 -22.07 7.89
N LEU A 394 -5.68 -20.77 7.79
CA LEU A 394 -5.60 -19.86 8.95
C LEU A 394 -6.60 -20.23 10.05
N GLN A 395 -7.83 -20.58 9.67
CA GLN A 395 -8.86 -21.04 10.62
C GLN A 395 -8.44 -22.31 11.33
N GLN A 396 -7.93 -23.29 10.59
CA GLN A 396 -7.44 -24.55 11.15
C GLN A 396 -6.27 -24.30 12.11
N HIS A 397 -5.33 -23.44 11.72
CA HIS A 397 -4.20 -23.09 12.58
C HIS A 397 -4.62 -22.51 13.93
N ALA A 398 -5.62 -21.61 13.93
CA ALA A 398 -6.16 -21.05 15.15
C ALA A 398 -6.80 -22.13 16.04
N LEU A 399 -7.59 -23.02 15.43
CA LEU A 399 -8.25 -24.12 16.15
C LEU A 399 -7.21 -25.08 16.77
N ASP A 400 -6.17 -25.43 16.01
CA ASP A 400 -5.11 -26.31 16.51
C ASP A 400 -4.38 -25.67 17.68
N SER A 401 -4.08 -24.36 17.63
CA SER A 401 -3.44 -23.65 18.74
C SER A 401 -4.32 -23.60 19.99
N LEU A 402 -5.64 -23.63 19.87
CA LEU A 402 -6.55 -23.70 21.03
C LEU A 402 -6.53 -25.07 21.72
N THR A 403 -6.48 -26.15 20.94
CA THR A 403 -6.47 -27.51 21.49
C THR A 403 -5.22 -27.82 22.31
N VAL A 404 -4.08 -27.20 21.97
CA VAL A 404 -2.84 -27.39 22.73
C VAL A 404 -2.95 -26.77 24.13
N THR A 405 -3.65 -25.64 24.28
CA THR A 405 -3.80 -24.97 25.57
C THR A 405 -4.74 -25.72 26.50
N THR A 406 -5.81 -26.33 25.98
CA THR A 406 -6.82 -27.01 26.81
C THR A 406 -6.32 -28.30 27.46
N ASN A 407 -5.34 -28.98 26.87
CA ASN A 407 -4.82 -30.24 27.44
C ASN A 407 -3.86 -30.01 28.62
N ALA A 408 -3.40 -28.77 28.84
CA ALA A 408 -2.49 -28.44 29.93
C ALA A 408 -3.20 -27.93 31.20
N SER A 409 -4.49 -27.56 31.10
CA SER A 409 -5.28 -27.10 32.24
C SER A 409 -6.47 -28.02 32.45
N SER A 410 -6.49 -28.75 33.56
CA SER A 410 -7.65 -29.47 34.08
C SER A 410 -8.80 -28.49 34.31
N PHE A 411 -9.63 -28.26 33.29
CA PHE A 411 -10.80 -27.40 33.43
C PHE A 411 -11.83 -28.06 34.35
N PRO A 412 -12.41 -27.31 35.31
CA PRO A 412 -13.53 -27.81 36.09
C PRO A 412 -14.71 -28.10 35.16
N THR A 413 -15.25 -29.31 35.24
CA THR A 413 -16.41 -29.80 34.50
C THR A 413 -17.69 -29.08 34.95
N ASN A 414 -17.81 -27.78 34.70
CA ASN A 414 -19.06 -27.06 34.95
C ASN A 414 -20.01 -27.28 33.79
N GLY A 415 -21.03 -28.10 34.08
CA GLY A 415 -21.91 -28.78 33.15
C GLY A 415 -22.68 -27.87 32.18
N CYS A 416 -22.49 -28.12 30.90
CA CYS A 416 -23.54 -27.96 29.90
C CYS A 416 -24.49 -29.17 30.00
N ASN A 417 -25.33 -29.17 31.04
CA ASN A 417 -26.41 -30.15 31.20
C ASN A 417 -27.57 -29.78 30.25
N PHE A 418 -27.48 -30.20 28.99
CA PHE A 418 -28.67 -30.39 28.16
C PHE A 418 -29.14 -31.83 28.37
N GLY A 419 -30.26 -31.97 29.06
CA GLY A 419 -30.83 -33.25 29.42
C GLY A 419 -31.07 -34.14 28.20
N GLY A 420 -30.57 -35.36 28.26
CA GLY A 420 -30.87 -36.43 27.30
C GLY A 420 -29.73 -36.73 26.33
N SER A 421 -29.05 -37.85 26.61
CA SER A 421 -28.21 -38.63 25.69
C SER A 421 -26.88 -38.01 25.19
N VAL A 422 -25.80 -38.60 25.72
CA VAL A 422 -24.41 -38.59 25.28
C VAL A 422 -23.65 -37.25 25.38
N PRO A 423 -22.67 -37.12 26.30
CA PRO A 423 -21.80 -35.95 26.34
C PRO A 423 -21.00 -35.88 25.03
N PHE A 424 -21.16 -34.78 24.29
CA PHE A 424 -20.31 -34.47 23.14
C PHE A 424 -18.86 -34.34 23.60
N GLN A 425 -18.06 -35.41 23.43
CA GLN A 425 -16.65 -35.46 23.84
C GLN A 425 -15.74 -34.56 22.99
N HIS A 426 -16.23 -33.94 21.93
CA HIS A 426 -15.42 -33.10 21.06
C HIS A 426 -15.86 -31.63 21.05
N VAL A 427 -14.93 -30.75 21.45
CA VAL A 427 -14.96 -29.27 21.24
C VAL A 427 -15.28 -28.90 19.79
N LYS A 428 -15.08 -29.82 18.83
CA LYS A 428 -15.40 -29.63 17.42
C LYS A 428 -16.89 -29.74 17.08
N GLU A 429 -17.72 -30.32 17.95
CA GLU A 429 -19.08 -30.74 17.62
C GLU A 429 -20.18 -29.86 18.22
N CYS A 430 -19.85 -28.89 19.07
CA CYS A 430 -20.85 -27.97 19.63
C CYS A 430 -21.13 -26.81 18.65
N PRO A 431 -22.26 -26.80 17.90
CA PRO A 431 -22.54 -25.74 16.92
C PRO A 431 -22.74 -24.36 17.55
N SER A 432 -23.08 -24.28 18.85
CA SER A 432 -23.32 -23.03 19.57
C SER A 432 -22.05 -22.29 20.01
N ARG A 433 -20.89 -22.96 20.03
CA ARG A 433 -19.59 -22.35 20.39
C ARG A 433 -18.56 -22.48 19.26
N ARG A 434 -18.95 -22.18 18.04
CA ARG A 434 -17.97 -22.05 16.95
C ARG A 434 -17.07 -20.87 17.25
N HIS A 435 -15.84 -21.14 17.71
CA HIS A 435 -14.79 -20.14 17.84
C HIS A 435 -14.67 -19.39 16.51
N VAL A 436 -15.04 -18.10 16.52
CA VAL A 436 -14.99 -17.28 15.32
C VAL A 436 -13.56 -16.79 15.17
N VAL A 437 -12.82 -17.42 14.26
CA VAL A 437 -11.45 -16.98 13.92
C VAL A 437 -11.54 -15.77 13.01
N GLN A 438 -10.84 -14.70 13.39
CA GLN A 438 -10.68 -13.49 12.59
C GLN A 438 -9.27 -13.46 11.98
N PRO A 439 -9.10 -13.83 10.70
CA PRO A 439 -7.82 -13.67 10.04
C PRO A 439 -7.52 -12.18 9.82
N ILE A 440 -6.27 -11.78 10.09
CA ILE A 440 -5.66 -10.52 9.68
C ILE A 440 -4.53 -10.88 8.73
N LEU A 441 -4.66 -10.48 7.47
CA LEU A 441 -3.68 -10.80 6.44
C LEU A 441 -2.74 -9.62 6.23
N LEU A 442 -1.45 -9.85 6.40
CA LEU A 442 -0.39 -8.89 6.17
C LEU A 442 0.25 -9.18 4.80
N ILE A 443 0.12 -8.23 3.87
CA ILE A 443 0.61 -8.38 2.49
C ILE A 443 1.75 -7.38 2.27
N GLY A 444 2.91 -7.86 1.84
CA GLY A 444 4.00 -6.99 1.39
C GLY A 444 3.58 -6.10 0.22
N ASP A 445 3.93 -4.82 0.27
CA ASP A 445 3.62 -3.82 -0.75
C ASP A 445 4.24 -4.18 -2.11
N SER A 446 5.46 -4.73 -2.13
CA SER A 446 6.11 -5.20 -3.34
C SER A 446 5.37 -6.41 -3.92
N GLY A 447 4.75 -7.22 -3.08
CA GLY A 447 3.81 -8.29 -3.39
C GLY A 447 2.68 -7.87 -4.34
N THR A 448 2.28 -6.60 -4.32
CA THR A 448 1.25 -6.07 -5.23
C THR A 448 1.73 -5.85 -6.67
N GLY A 449 3.03 -6.00 -6.95
CA GLY A 449 3.73 -5.70 -8.21
C GLY A 449 3.29 -6.52 -9.43
N VAL A 450 2.00 -6.60 -9.69
CA VAL A 450 1.37 -7.24 -10.84
C VAL A 450 1.95 -6.62 -12.12
N GLY A 451 2.62 -7.43 -12.92
CA GLY A 451 3.22 -7.00 -14.19
C GLY A 451 4.72 -6.66 -14.11
N SER A 452 5.27 -6.47 -12.90
CA SER A 452 6.73 -6.44 -12.72
C SER A 452 7.31 -7.83 -13.02
N ARG A 453 8.52 -7.90 -13.58
CA ARG A 453 9.22 -9.17 -13.80
C ARG A 453 10.28 -9.36 -12.72
N ILE A 454 10.25 -10.52 -12.05
CA ILE A 454 11.36 -10.96 -11.20
C ILE A 454 12.03 -12.14 -11.91
N LYS A 455 13.33 -12.00 -12.21
CA LYS A 455 14.12 -12.95 -13.02
C LYS A 455 13.42 -13.33 -14.35
N GLY A 456 12.86 -12.35 -15.04
CA GLY A 456 12.15 -12.57 -16.32
C GLY A 456 10.73 -13.13 -16.20
N HIS A 457 10.31 -13.62 -15.03
CA HIS A 457 8.95 -14.10 -14.79
C HIS A 457 8.04 -12.97 -14.34
N ALA A 458 6.92 -12.77 -15.02
CA ALA A 458 5.93 -11.78 -14.60
C ALA A 458 5.32 -12.18 -13.24
N ARG A 459 5.46 -11.31 -12.23
CA ARG A 459 4.67 -11.39 -11.00
C ARG A 459 3.21 -11.30 -11.40
N ARG A 460 2.51 -12.39 -11.16
CA ARG A 460 1.06 -12.45 -11.33
C ARG A 460 0.48 -12.42 -9.92
N SER A 461 -0.70 -11.83 -9.76
CA SER A 461 -1.65 -12.14 -8.68
C SER A 461 -1.67 -11.43 -7.34
N GLY A 462 -0.63 -10.75 -6.84
CA GLY A 462 -0.73 -10.13 -5.50
C GLY A 462 -1.93 -9.20 -5.34
N GLY A 463 -2.16 -8.32 -6.33
CA GLY A 463 -3.36 -7.47 -6.36
C GLY A 463 -4.68 -8.24 -6.48
N LYS A 464 -4.69 -9.42 -7.13
CA LYS A 464 -5.88 -10.27 -7.24
C LYS A 464 -6.19 -10.99 -5.93
N MET A 465 -5.17 -11.48 -5.22
CA MET A 465 -5.34 -12.08 -3.90
C MET A 465 -5.82 -11.05 -2.89
N ARG A 466 -5.18 -9.86 -2.85
CA ARG A 466 -5.65 -8.73 -2.05
C ARG A 466 -7.13 -8.43 -2.30
N ALA A 467 -7.54 -8.29 -3.57
CA ALA A 467 -8.92 -8.01 -3.93
C ALA A 467 -9.93 -9.12 -3.56
N GLN A 468 -9.48 -10.36 -3.37
CA GLN A 468 -10.32 -11.45 -2.87
C GLN A 468 -10.35 -11.47 -1.34
N HIS A 469 -9.21 -11.30 -0.69
CA HIS A 469 -9.08 -11.33 0.77
C HIS A 469 -9.75 -10.14 1.45
N ILE A 470 -9.71 -8.95 0.85
CA ILE A 470 -10.38 -7.75 1.36
C ILE A 470 -11.88 -7.96 1.52
N ARG A 471 -12.48 -8.98 0.92
CA ARG A 471 -13.92 -9.25 1.09
C ARG A 471 -14.25 -10.02 2.36
N TYR A 472 -13.25 -10.65 2.98
CA TYR A 472 -13.44 -11.65 4.04
C TYR A 472 -12.54 -11.41 5.26
N CYS A 473 -11.47 -10.63 5.12
CA CYS A 473 -10.54 -10.35 6.20
C CYS A 473 -9.98 -8.94 6.11
N THR A 474 -9.47 -8.46 7.25
CA THR A 474 -8.72 -7.21 7.31
C THR A 474 -7.36 -7.43 6.67
N ILE A 475 -6.94 -6.49 5.82
CA ILE A 475 -5.63 -6.53 5.17
C ILE A 475 -4.76 -5.38 5.71
N GLY A 476 -3.63 -5.74 6.30
CA GLY A 476 -2.54 -4.80 6.55
C GLY A 476 -1.56 -4.83 5.37
N MET A 477 -1.28 -3.69 4.75
CA MET A 477 -0.17 -3.60 3.81
C MET A 477 1.13 -3.38 4.61
N MET A 478 2.17 -4.13 4.31
CA MET A 478 3.50 -3.99 4.91
C MET A 478 4.48 -3.39 3.91
N ASP A 479 5.38 -2.51 4.36
CA ASP A 479 6.50 -2.03 3.55
C ASP A 479 7.55 -3.14 3.43
N GLU A 480 7.50 -3.89 2.33
CA GLU A 480 8.38 -5.03 2.05
C GLU A 480 9.81 -4.56 1.74
N TYR A 481 10.00 -3.29 1.35
CA TYR A 481 11.33 -2.74 1.07
C TYR A 481 12.22 -2.73 2.32
N ARG A 482 11.62 -2.57 3.50
CA ARG A 482 12.35 -2.61 4.78
C ARG A 482 12.51 -4.03 5.31
N THR A 483 11.45 -4.84 5.33
CA THR A 483 11.45 -6.16 5.97
C THR A 483 12.21 -7.25 5.21
N SER A 484 12.20 -7.23 3.87
CA SER A 484 12.95 -8.21 3.03
C SER A 484 14.47 -8.04 3.12
N LYS A 485 14.92 -6.91 3.66
CA LYS A 485 16.32 -6.62 3.95
C LYS A 485 16.61 -6.74 5.43
N THR A 486 15.83 -7.43 6.26
CA THR A 486 16.10 -7.55 7.70
C THR A 486 16.27 -9.02 8.06
N CYS A 487 17.37 -9.38 8.74
CA CYS A 487 17.66 -10.76 9.08
C CYS A 487 16.64 -11.25 10.10
N VAL A 488 15.97 -12.37 9.85
CA VAL A 488 14.97 -12.91 10.80
C VAL A 488 15.57 -13.35 12.14
N PHE A 489 16.89 -13.53 12.21
CA PHE A 489 17.59 -13.95 13.42
C PHE A 489 18.21 -12.77 14.19
N CYS A 490 18.99 -11.91 13.51
CA CYS A 490 19.71 -10.81 14.17
C CYS A 490 19.12 -9.42 13.92
N PHE A 491 18.06 -9.34 13.11
CA PHE A 491 17.32 -8.13 12.74
C PHE A 491 18.14 -6.96 12.22
N HIS A 492 19.38 -7.22 11.83
CA HIS A 492 20.20 -6.30 11.08
C HIS A 492 19.70 -6.22 9.65
N GLN A 493 19.93 -5.07 9.03
CA GLN A 493 19.68 -4.96 7.61
C GLN A 493 20.58 -5.97 6.87
N VAL A 494 20.01 -7.03 6.28
CA VAL A 494 20.68 -7.97 5.40
C VAL A 494 21.19 -7.17 4.21
N ARG A 495 22.46 -6.77 4.29
CA ARG A 495 23.21 -6.37 3.13
C ARG A 495 23.46 -7.66 2.36
N LEU A 496 22.86 -7.79 1.19
CA LEU A 496 23.20 -8.89 0.28
C LEU A 496 24.73 -8.91 0.15
N ALA A 497 25.33 -10.08 0.38
CA ALA A 497 26.75 -10.25 0.21
C ALA A 497 27.14 -9.71 -1.18
N ARG A 498 28.14 -8.84 -1.16
CA ARG A 498 28.69 -8.20 -2.35
C ARG A 498 29.91 -9.01 -2.73
N HIS A 499 29.85 -9.65 -3.89
CA HIS A 499 30.97 -10.42 -4.42
C HIS A 499 31.65 -9.62 -5.52
N ARG A 500 32.98 -9.64 -5.55
CA ARG A 500 33.73 -9.04 -6.62
C ARG A 500 33.74 -10.02 -7.79
N ARG A 501 33.29 -9.57 -8.96
CA ARG A 501 33.33 -10.37 -10.19
C ARG A 501 33.96 -9.53 -11.30
N MET A 502 34.81 -10.17 -12.10
CA MET A 502 35.30 -9.58 -13.33
C MET A 502 34.16 -9.47 -14.35
N VAL A 503 33.80 -8.24 -14.74
CA VAL A 503 32.81 -7.96 -15.78
C VAL A 503 33.49 -7.08 -16.83
N LYS A 504 33.71 -7.63 -18.03
CA LYS A 504 34.45 -6.98 -19.14
C LYS A 504 35.87 -6.52 -18.74
N GLY A 505 36.63 -7.38 -18.05
CA GLY A 505 38.00 -7.07 -17.67
C GLY A 505 38.14 -6.10 -16.49
N GLN A 506 37.04 -5.63 -15.90
CA GLN A 506 37.06 -4.79 -14.70
C GLN A 506 36.45 -5.53 -13.51
N GLU A 507 37.12 -5.46 -12.37
CA GLU A 507 36.60 -5.99 -11.11
C GLU A 507 35.42 -5.11 -10.67
N LYS A 508 34.20 -5.66 -10.70
CA LYS A 508 33.00 -4.96 -10.25
C LYS A 508 32.39 -5.69 -9.07
N LEU A 509 31.96 -4.90 -8.10
CA LEU A 509 31.23 -5.39 -6.95
C LEU A 509 29.78 -5.66 -7.36
N VAL A 510 29.41 -6.93 -7.48
CA VAL A 510 28.07 -7.38 -7.86
C VAL A 510 27.37 -8.04 -6.67
N ASN A 511 26.06 -7.87 -6.58
CA ASN A 511 25.25 -8.55 -5.57
C ASN A 511 25.18 -10.05 -5.92
N VAL A 512 25.49 -10.92 -4.97
CA VAL A 512 25.62 -12.39 -5.17
C VAL A 512 24.37 -13.06 -5.77
N ASN A 513 23.20 -12.40 -5.70
CA ASN A 513 21.93 -12.91 -6.23
C ASN A 513 21.18 -11.92 -7.17
N GLY A 514 21.81 -10.80 -7.54
CA GLY A 514 21.24 -9.80 -8.44
C GLY A 514 21.74 -10.01 -9.86
N ASP A 515 20.82 -10.27 -10.79
CA ASP A 515 21.08 -10.45 -12.21
C ASP A 515 21.96 -9.31 -12.74
N GLY A 516 23.08 -9.67 -13.39
CA GLY A 516 24.13 -8.75 -13.84
C GLY A 516 23.69 -7.87 -15.00
N ARG A 517 22.75 -6.95 -14.77
CA ARG A 517 22.50 -5.83 -15.68
C ARG A 517 23.21 -4.59 -15.15
N VAL A 518 24.31 -4.30 -15.82
CA VAL A 518 25.02 -3.01 -15.76
C VAL A 518 24.03 -1.93 -16.23
N ARG A 519 23.86 -0.87 -15.43
CA ARG A 519 23.30 0.41 -15.90
C ARG A 519 24.38 1.18 -16.62
#